data_AF-A0A946W3H3-F1
#
_entry.id   AF-A0A946W3H3-F1
#
_cell.length_a   1.000
_cell.length_b   1.000
_cell.length_c   1.000
_cell.angle_alpha   90.00
_cell.angle_beta   90.00
_cell.angle_gamma   90.00
#
_symmetry.space_group_name_H-M   'P 1'
#
loop_
_entity.id
_entity.type
_entity.pdbx_description
1 polymer ?
#
loop_
_entity_poly.entity_id
_entity_poly.type
_entity_poly.pdbx_seq_one_letter_code
_entity_poly.pdbx_strand_id
1 'polypeptide(L)'
;MTTATAKKTNGKAESAKLEVVKSELKNENPIISLEKRIQKVQNLTIVIEKWRKLNDAKQNLNEFQLGNDGLSATIALRDAAGREFKTSHNIVVTTVLETVQNVLDEKITEVEAQINFE
;
A
#
# COMPACT_ATOMS: atom_id res chain seq x y z
N MET A 1 -48.54 -35.60 78.28
CA MET A 1 -47.87 -34.29 78.18
C MET A 1 -48.05 -33.83 76.73
N THR A 2 -49.01 -32.93 76.42
CA THR A 2 -48.79 -31.46 76.24
C THR A 2 -47.63 -31.21 75.28
N THR A 3 -47.74 -30.62 74.07
CA THR A 3 -48.54 -29.48 73.55
C THR A 3 -48.29 -29.38 72.02
N ALA A 4 -49.30 -29.12 71.17
CA ALA A 4 -49.54 -27.86 70.42
C ALA A 4 -48.30 -27.29 69.65
N THR A 5 -48.32 -26.86 68.37
CA THR A 5 -49.31 -26.01 67.68
C THR A 5 -49.03 -25.90 66.15
N ALA A 6 -50.10 -25.79 65.35
CA ALA A 6 -50.35 -25.19 64.01
C ALA A 6 -49.17 -24.76 63.07
N LYS A 7 -49.11 -24.91 61.73
CA LYS A 7 -50.02 -25.07 60.54
C LYS A 7 -49.88 -23.86 59.56
N LYS A 8 -49.55 -24.17 58.28
CA LYS A 8 -49.60 -23.35 57.02
C LYS A 8 -48.51 -22.25 56.91
N THR A 9 -47.92 -21.91 55.76
CA THR A 9 -48.52 -21.47 54.47
C THR A 9 -47.56 -21.56 53.26
N ASN A 10 -48.17 -21.36 52.09
CA ASN A 10 -47.76 -21.52 50.70
C ASN A 10 -46.90 -20.37 50.10
N GLY A 11 -46.08 -20.68 49.08
CA GLY A 11 -45.79 -19.83 47.90
C GLY A 11 -44.52 -18.97 47.85
N LYS A 12 -43.67 -19.14 46.81
CA LYS A 12 -43.17 -18.05 45.91
C LYS A 12 -42.39 -18.60 44.70
N ALA A 13 -42.58 -17.94 43.56
CA ALA A 13 -42.11 -18.27 42.22
C ALA A 13 -40.68 -17.79 41.87
N GLU A 14 -40.26 -18.21 40.67
CA GLU A 14 -39.27 -17.60 39.75
C GLU A 14 -37.77 -17.74 40.04
N SER A 15 -37.08 -18.44 39.15
CA SER A 15 -36.15 -17.78 38.21
C SER A 15 -35.73 -18.76 37.10
N ALA A 16 -36.29 -18.54 35.92
CA ALA A 16 -35.83 -19.15 34.67
C ALA A 16 -34.39 -18.70 34.38
N LYS A 17 -33.48 -19.66 34.22
CA LYS A 17 -32.13 -19.40 33.71
C LYS A 17 -32.22 -19.16 32.21
N LEU A 18 -32.17 -17.90 31.81
CA LEU A 18 -31.94 -17.48 30.43
C LEU A 18 -30.49 -17.84 30.07
N GLU A 19 -30.31 -18.85 29.21
CA GLU A 19 -29.05 -19.11 28.53
C GLU A 19 -28.72 -17.94 27.60
N VAL A 20 -27.58 -17.32 27.87
CA VAL A 20 -27.05 -16.16 27.16
C VAL A 20 -26.74 -16.59 25.72
N VAL A 21 -27.53 -16.05 24.79
CA VAL A 21 -27.26 -16.05 23.35
C VAL A 21 -25.86 -15.49 23.13
N LYS A 22 -24.99 -16.34 22.58
CA LYS A 22 -23.64 -16.03 22.12
C LYS A 22 -23.75 -14.91 21.07
N SER A 23 -23.56 -13.67 21.50
CA SER A 23 -23.52 -12.51 20.62
C SER A 23 -22.31 -12.65 19.71
N GLU A 24 -22.60 -12.75 18.41
CA GLU A 24 -21.63 -12.77 17.33
C GLU A 24 -20.67 -11.58 17.46
N LEU A 25 -19.38 -11.88 17.35
CA LEU A 25 -18.31 -10.89 17.29
C LEU A 25 -18.57 -9.99 16.07
N LYS A 26 -19.15 -8.81 16.34
CA LYS A 26 -19.16 -7.74 15.35
C LYS A 26 -17.72 -7.43 15.01
N ASN A 27 -17.38 -7.59 13.74
CA ASN A 27 -16.18 -7.03 13.14
C ASN A 27 -16.26 -5.51 13.30
N GLU A 28 -15.75 -4.99 14.41
CA GLU A 28 -15.54 -3.57 14.62
C GLU A 28 -14.35 -3.17 13.77
N ASN A 29 -14.61 -2.88 12.48
CA ASN A 29 -13.71 -2.01 11.74
C ASN A 29 -13.60 -0.72 12.55
N PRO A 30 -12.41 -0.37 13.08
CA PRO A 30 -12.26 0.84 13.86
C PRO A 30 -12.76 2.00 12.99
N ILE A 31 -13.69 2.79 13.51
CA ILE A 31 -14.20 3.97 12.81
C ILE A 31 -13.02 4.95 12.72
N ILE A 32 -12.22 4.81 11.66
CA ILE A 32 -11.19 5.76 11.30
C ILE A 32 -11.91 7.09 11.11
N SER A 33 -11.50 8.11 11.87
CA SER A 33 -12.07 9.47 11.78
C SER A 33 -11.98 9.97 10.33
N LEU A 34 -12.94 10.80 9.92
CA LEU A 34 -12.96 11.37 8.57
C LEU A 34 -11.60 12.00 8.19
N GLU A 35 -10.96 12.68 9.15
CA GLU A 35 -9.61 13.24 9.00
C GLU A 35 -8.57 12.20 8.60
N LYS A 36 -8.51 11.06 9.31
CA LYS A 36 -7.57 9.98 8.98
C LYS A 36 -7.84 9.35 7.61
N ARG A 37 -9.11 9.30 7.17
CA ARG A 37 -9.46 8.84 5.82
C ARG A 37 -8.98 9.82 4.76
N ILE A 38 -9.18 11.12 4.98
CA ILE A 38 -8.70 12.18 4.09
C ILE A 38 -7.16 12.12 3.97
N GLN A 39 -6.45 11.98 5.10
CA GLN A 39 -4.99 11.80 5.13
C GLN A 39 -4.55 10.57 4.33
N LYS A 40 -5.22 9.41 4.49
CA LYS A 40 -4.89 8.19 3.73
C LYS A 40 -5.05 8.41 2.21
N VAL A 41 -6.12 9.08 1.80
CA VAL A 41 -6.35 9.41 0.38
C VAL A 41 -5.30 10.40 -0.14
N GLN A 42 -4.95 11.43 0.60
CA GLN A 42 -3.91 12.39 0.20
C GLN A 42 -2.54 11.72 0.02
N ASN A 43 -2.14 10.89 0.99
CA ASN A 43 -0.89 10.14 0.90
C ASN A 43 -0.90 9.20 -0.31
N LEU A 44 -2.02 8.52 -0.55
CA LEU A 44 -2.19 7.67 -1.72
C LEU A 44 -2.04 8.46 -3.03
N THR A 45 -2.63 9.65 -3.14
CA THR A 45 -2.48 10.53 -4.31
C THR A 45 -1.01 10.85 -4.60
N ILE A 46 -0.22 11.16 -3.56
CA ILE A 46 1.22 11.45 -3.70
C ILE A 46 1.98 10.22 -4.24
N VAL A 47 1.69 9.04 -3.70
CA VAL A 47 2.31 7.78 -4.13
C VAL A 47 1.93 7.45 -5.59
N ILE A 48 0.66 7.66 -5.97
CA ILE A 48 0.18 7.48 -7.35
C ILE A 48 0.89 8.43 -8.32
N GLU A 49 1.04 9.70 -7.95
CA GLU A 49 1.77 10.66 -8.80
C GLU A 49 3.23 10.26 -8.99
N LYS A 50 3.89 9.76 -7.94
CA LYS A 50 5.26 9.24 -8.03
C LYS A 50 5.33 8.03 -8.96
N TRP A 51 4.39 7.09 -8.83
CA TRP A 51 4.30 5.92 -9.71
C TRP A 51 4.11 6.31 -11.18
N ARG A 52 3.20 7.26 -11.47
CA ARG A 52 2.97 7.76 -12.83
C ARG A 52 4.25 8.33 -13.45
N LYS A 53 4.97 9.20 -12.73
CA LYS A 53 6.22 9.78 -13.21
C LYS A 53 7.29 8.73 -13.52
N LEU A 54 7.41 7.69 -12.69
CA LEU A 54 8.34 6.59 -12.92
C LEU A 54 7.93 5.75 -14.14
N ASN A 55 6.64 5.48 -14.29
CA ASN A 55 6.11 4.72 -15.42
C ASN A 55 6.24 5.48 -16.74
N ASP A 56 6.01 6.79 -16.75
CA ASP A 56 6.24 7.66 -17.90
C ASP A 56 7.73 7.65 -18.30
N ALA A 57 8.65 7.72 -17.32
CA ALA A 57 10.08 7.61 -17.58
C ALA A 57 10.47 6.24 -18.18
N LYS A 58 9.87 5.15 -17.70
CA LYS A 58 10.07 3.79 -18.23
C LYS A 58 9.54 3.65 -19.65
N GLN A 59 8.37 4.20 -19.96
CA GLN A 59 7.83 4.20 -21.32
C GLN A 59 8.74 4.93 -22.30
N ASN A 60 9.18 6.14 -21.94
CA ASN A 60 10.14 6.90 -22.75
C ASN A 60 11.45 6.13 -22.99
N LEU A 61 11.93 5.40 -21.98
CA LEU A 61 13.14 4.58 -22.09
C LEU A 61 12.95 3.36 -22.99
N ASN A 62 11.76 2.74 -22.99
CA ASN A 62 11.44 1.62 -23.88
C ASN A 62 11.25 2.06 -25.33
N GLU A 63 10.72 3.27 -25.55
CA GLU A 63 10.61 3.89 -26.88
C GLU A 63 11.97 4.26 -27.46
N PHE A 64 12.99 4.42 -26.60
CA PHE A 64 14.37 4.61 -27.01
C PHE A 64 14.93 3.32 -27.63
N GLN A 65 14.49 3.00 -28.84
CA GLN A 65 15.01 1.87 -29.61
C GLN A 65 16.41 2.22 -30.13
N LEU A 66 17.40 1.41 -29.75
CA LEU A 66 18.64 1.27 -30.51
C LEU A 66 18.23 0.73 -31.89
N GLY A 67 18.38 1.53 -32.94
CA GLY A 67 18.06 1.15 -34.32
C GLY A 67 18.69 -0.20 -34.70
N ASN A 68 18.08 -0.91 -35.65
CA ASN A 68 18.39 -2.27 -36.12
C ASN A 68 19.87 -2.49 -36.57
N ASP A 69 20.62 -1.39 -36.65
CA ASP A 69 21.99 -1.20 -37.09
C ASP A 69 22.97 -0.82 -35.94
N GLY A 70 22.48 -0.78 -34.69
CA GLY A 70 23.31 -0.80 -33.47
C GLY A 70 24.08 0.47 -33.12
N LEU A 71 23.99 1.55 -33.91
CA LEU A 71 24.63 2.86 -33.64
C LEU A 71 23.80 3.97 -34.30
N SER A 72 23.28 4.98 -33.57
CA SER A 72 24.08 6.07 -33.01
C SER A 72 23.47 6.67 -31.74
N ALA A 73 23.24 5.85 -30.71
CA ALA A 73 22.83 6.37 -29.42
C ALA A 73 24.01 7.13 -28.77
N THR A 74 23.71 8.31 -28.23
CA THR A 74 24.68 9.14 -27.51
C THR A 74 24.11 9.49 -26.15
N ILE A 75 24.90 9.31 -25.11
CA ILE A 75 24.54 9.75 -23.77
C ILE A 75 25.28 11.04 -23.47
N ALA A 76 24.55 12.02 -22.95
CA ALA A 76 25.09 13.28 -22.46
C ALA A 76 24.62 13.50 -21.01
N LEU A 77 25.57 13.62 -20.09
CA LEU A 77 25.34 13.95 -18.69
C LEU A 77 25.83 15.38 -18.48
N ARG A 78 24.94 16.27 -18.05
CA ARG A 78 25.26 17.67 -17.78
C ARG A 78 25.07 17.97 -16.30
N ASP A 79 26.06 18.61 -15.69
CA ASP A 79 25.96 19.06 -14.31
C ASP A 79 25.45 20.51 -14.19
N ALA A 80 25.16 20.93 -12.96
CA ALA A 80 24.67 22.28 -12.66
C ALA A 80 25.70 23.38 -12.96
N ALA A 81 26.99 23.04 -13.08
CA ALA A 81 28.05 23.96 -13.47
C ALA A 81 28.19 24.08 -14.99
N GLY A 82 27.36 23.36 -15.77
CA GLY A 82 27.37 23.36 -17.23
C GLY A 82 28.43 22.46 -17.85
N ARG A 83 29.13 21.64 -17.06
CA ARG A 83 30.07 20.64 -17.59
C ARG A 83 29.28 19.48 -18.18
N GLU A 84 29.75 18.99 -19.32
CA GLU A 84 29.10 17.91 -20.07
C GLU A 84 30.06 16.73 -20.24
N PHE A 85 29.61 15.55 -19.82
CA PHE A 85 30.18 14.28 -20.22
C PHE A 85 29.34 13.71 -21.36
N LYS A 86 29.95 13.42 -22.51
CA LYS A 86 29.24 12.93 -23.70
C LYS A 86 29.99 11.74 -24.31
N THR A 87 29.26 10.66 -24.62
CA THR A 87 29.84 9.46 -25.25
C THR A 87 28.84 8.76 -26.16
N SER A 88 29.35 8.20 -27.25
CA SER A 88 28.64 7.28 -28.16
C SER A 88 29.23 5.87 -28.14
N HIS A 89 30.13 5.59 -27.17
CA HIS A 89 30.74 4.27 -27.04
C HIS A 89 29.68 3.23 -26.63
N ASN A 90 29.39 2.28 -27.51
CA ASN A 90 28.29 1.32 -27.35
C ASN A 90 28.25 0.68 -25.95
N ILE A 91 29.37 0.12 -25.45
CA ILE A 91 29.42 -0.50 -24.12
C ILE A 91 28.92 0.45 -23.02
N VAL A 92 29.36 1.70 -23.03
CA VAL A 92 28.96 2.69 -22.02
C VAL A 92 27.48 3.01 -22.16
N VAL A 93 27.00 3.18 -23.39
CA VAL A 93 25.59 3.45 -23.66
C VAL A 93 24.70 2.32 -23.16
N THR A 94 25.03 1.08 -23.50
CA THR A 94 24.25 -0.11 -23.13
C THR A 94 24.23 -0.30 -21.61
N THR A 95 25.39 -0.19 -20.94
CA THR A 95 25.46 -0.30 -19.47
C THR A 95 24.63 0.78 -18.77
N VAL A 96 24.65 2.02 -19.26
CA VAL A 96 23.84 3.09 -18.67
C VAL A 96 22.36 2.81 -18.88
N LEU A 97 21.94 2.39 -20.08
CA LEU A 97 20.54 2.02 -20.36
C LEU A 97 20.05 0.90 -19.44
N GLU A 98 20.81 -0.19 -19.32
CA GLU A 98 20.49 -1.32 -18.44
C GLU A 98 20.40 -0.88 -16.97
N THR A 99 21.34 -0.05 -16.52
CA THR A 99 21.34 0.47 -15.14
C THR A 99 20.10 1.33 -14.88
N VAL A 100 19.73 2.20 -15.82
CA VAL A 100 18.55 3.06 -15.68
C VAL A 100 17.27 2.22 -15.68
N GLN A 101 17.17 1.20 -16.54
CA GLN A 101 16.03 0.27 -16.56
C GLN A 101 15.88 -0.45 -15.22
N ASN A 102 16.96 -1.03 -14.70
CA ASN A 102 16.94 -1.75 -13.42
C ASN A 102 16.50 -0.84 -12.26
N VAL A 103 17.03 0.39 -12.21
CA VAL A 103 16.67 1.36 -11.16
C VAL A 103 15.20 1.77 -11.28
N LEU A 104 14.68 2.00 -12.49
CA LEU A 104 13.28 2.33 -12.69
C LEU A 104 12.38 1.19 -12.25
N ASP A 105 12.71 -0.06 -12.61
CA ASP A 105 11.94 -1.24 -12.24
C ASP A 105 11.91 -1.44 -10.72
N GLU A 106 13.06 -1.36 -10.06
CA GLU A 106 13.16 -1.43 -8.60
C GLU A 106 12.30 -0.35 -7.93
N LYS A 107 12.40 0.90 -8.40
CA LYS A 107 11.63 2.01 -7.82
C LYS A 107 10.14 1.94 -8.10
N ILE A 108 9.74 1.40 -9.24
CA ILE A 108 8.32 1.15 -9.54
C ILE A 108 7.78 0.10 -8.55
N THR A 109 8.48 -1.02 -8.37
CA THR A 109 8.07 -2.07 -7.43
C THR A 109 8.00 -1.56 -5.98
N GLU A 110 8.98 -0.76 -5.54
CA GLU A 110 8.97 -0.14 -4.21
C GLU A 110 7.76 0.79 -4.00
N VAL A 111 7.36 1.52 -5.03
CA VAL A 111 6.21 2.44 -4.96
C VAL A 111 4.90 1.68 -5.04
N GLU A 112 4.81 0.63 -5.86
CA GLU A 112 3.64 -0.26 -5.92
C GLU A 112 3.39 -0.95 -4.58
N ALA A 113 4.43 -1.38 -3.87
CA ALA A 113 4.31 -1.94 -2.53
C ALA A 113 3.73 -0.94 -1.49
N GLN A 114 3.88 0.37 -1.71
CA GLN A 114 3.27 1.41 -0.87
C GLN A 114 1.80 1.65 -1.21
N ILE A 115 1.36 1.26 -2.41
CA ILE A 115 -0.04 1.25 -2.84
C ILE A 115 -0.66 -0.09 -2.38
N ASN A 116 -0.75 -0.30 -1.06
CA ASN A 116 -1.47 -1.44 -0.51
C ASN A 116 -2.82 -0.99 0.06
N PHE A 117 -3.90 -1.64 -0.39
CA PHE A 117 -5.27 -1.32 0.00
C PHE A 117 -5.78 -2.16 1.17
N GLU A 118 -4.98 -3.12 1.64
CA GLU A 118 -5.26 -3.93 2.82
C GLU A 118 -5.19 -3.14 4.15
#